data_AF-A0A6J4LYA2-F1
#
_entry.id   AF-A0A6J4LYA2-F1
#
_cell.length_a   1.000
_cell.length_b   1.000
_cell.length_c   1.000
_cell.angle_alpha   90.00
_cell.angle_beta   90.00
_cell.angle_gamma   90.00
#
_symmetry.space_group_name_H-M   'P 1'
#
loop_
_entity.id
_entity.type
_entity.pdbx_description
1 polymer ?
#
loop_
_entity_poly.entity_id
_entity_poly.type
_entity_poly.pdbx_seq_one_letter_code
_entity_poly.pdbx_strand_id
1 'polypeptide(L)' 'MRALSVVRNAPVRAAVRLQTLQAEREAGMTTAEYAVGTVAACGFGGVLYKVITSGPVLELVTSVISRAFKLAF' A
#
# COMPACT_ATOMS: atom_id res chain seq x y z
N MET A 1 -6.21 -51.12 -19.59
CA MET A 1 -6.77 -49.85 -20.10
C MET A 1 -6.59 -48.62 -19.18
N ARG A 2 -6.15 -48.74 -17.90
CA ARG A 2 -5.95 -47.59 -16.98
C ARG A 2 -4.69 -46.74 -17.22
N ALA A 3 -3.63 -47.28 -17.83
CA ALA A 3 -2.40 -46.53 -18.08
C ALA A 3 -2.60 -45.39 -19.10
N LEU A 4 -3.46 -45.60 -20.11
CA LEU A 4 -3.75 -44.63 -21.16
C LEU A 4 -4.66 -43.47 -20.68
N SER A 5 -5.40 -43.61 -19.57
CA SER A 5 -6.19 -42.51 -18.99
C SER A 5 -5.34 -41.59 -18.13
N VAL A 6 -4.28 -42.10 -17.48
CA VAL A 6 -3.37 -41.29 -16.67
C VAL A 6 -2.59 -40.31 -17.55
N VAL A 7 -2.05 -40.78 -18.68
CA VAL A 7 -1.31 -39.94 -19.64
C VAL A 7 -2.24 -38.91 -20.31
N ARG A 8 -3.48 -39.29 -20.66
CA ARG A 8 -4.47 -38.35 -21.23
C ARG A 8 -4.91 -37.26 -20.26
N ASN A 9 -4.91 -37.54 -18.96
CA ASN A 9 -5.40 -36.59 -17.95
C ASN A 9 -4.28 -35.70 -17.37
N ALA A 10 -3.01 -35.99 -17.65
CA ALA A 10 -1.87 -35.17 -17.25
C ALA A 10 -2.00 -33.68 -17.67
N PRO A 11 -2.33 -33.33 -18.94
CA PRO A 11 -2.49 -31.94 -19.33
C PRO A 11 -3.66 -31.25 -18.62
N VAL A 12 -4.77 -31.97 -18.39
CA VAL A 12 -5.94 -31.44 -17.67
C VAL A 12 -5.58 -31.12 -16.22
N ARG A 13 -4.85 -32.01 -15.55
CA ARG A 13 -4.40 -31.79 -14.16
C ARG A 13 -3.40 -30.63 -14.04
N ALA A 14 -2.50 -30.49 -15.02
CA ALA A 14 -1.56 -29.37 -15.08
C ALA A 14 -2.29 -28.03 -15.31
N ALA A 15 -3.26 -27.99 -16.22
CA ALA A 15 -4.07 -26.81 -16.50
C ALA A 15 -4.87 -26.36 -15.26
N VAL A 16 -5.54 -27.30 -14.58
CA VAL A 16 -6.26 -27.01 -13.33
C VAL A 16 -5.32 -26.48 -12.26
N ARG A 17 -4.11 -27.05 -12.13
CA ARG A 17 -3.12 -26.56 -11.16
C ARG A 17 -2.69 -25.13 -11.47
N LEU A 18 -2.39 -24.81 -12.72
CA LEU A 18 -2.02 -23.44 -13.12
C LEU A 18 -3.15 -22.44 -12.86
N GLN A 19 -4.39 -22.81 -13.16
CA GLN A 19 -5.56 -21.98 -12.87
C GLN A 19 -5.71 -21.71 -11.37
N THR A 20 -5.53 -22.73 -10.51
CA THR A 20 -5.56 -22.52 -9.05
C THR A 20 -4.45 -21.58 -8.57
N LEU A 21 -3.23 -21.69 -9.11
CA LEU A 21 -2.12 -20.80 -8.74
C LEU A 21 -2.36 -19.35 -9.19
N GLN A 22 -3.02 -19.14 -10.33
CA GLN A 22 -3.40 -17.82 -10.81
C GLN A 22 -4.48 -17.20 -9.91
N ALA A 23 -5.50 -17.96 -9.53
CA ALA A 23 -6.55 -17.50 -8.63
C ALA A 23 -6.01 -17.10 -7.24
N GLU A 24 -5.08 -17.89 -6.68
CA GLU A 24 -4.41 -17.56 -5.41
C GLU A 24 -3.58 -16.28 -5.51
N ARG A 25 -2.90 -16.07 -6.65
CA ARG A 25 -2.14 -14.84 -6.90
C ARG A 25 -3.05 -13.62 -6.99
N GLU A 26 -4.20 -13.75 -7.64
CA GLU A 26 -5.19 -12.68 -7.74
C GLU A 26 -5.81 -12.34 -6.38
N ALA A 27 -6.11 -13.35 -5.56
CA ALA A 27 -6.58 -13.15 -4.20
C ALA A 27 -5.57 -12.39 -3.32
N GLY A 28 -4.27 -12.67 -3.48
CA GLY A 28 -3.20 -11.94 -2.78
C GLY A 28 -2.92 -10.53 -3.31
N MET A 29 -3.36 -10.21 -4.54
CA MET A 29 -3.05 -8.94 -5.21
C MET A 29 -3.75 -7.76 -4.51
N THR A 30 -5.03 -7.90 -4.16
CA THR A 30 -5.80 -6.86 -3.47
C THR A 30 -5.25 -6.60 -2.06
N THR A 31 -4.81 -7.64 -1.34
CA THR A 31 -4.19 -7.48 -0.01
C THR A 31 -2.85 -6.73 -0.08
N ALA A 32 -2.05 -6.99 -1.12
CA ALA A 32 -0.79 -6.28 -1.33
C ALA A 32 -1.01 -4.79 -1.64
N GLU A 33 -2.04 -4.44 -2.40
CA GLU A 33 -2.39 -3.04 -2.69
C GLU A 33 -2.71 -2.26 -1.41
N TYR A 34 -3.52 -2.82 -0.51
CA TYR A 34 -3.83 -2.18 0.77
C TYR A 34 -2.61 -2.05 1.67
N ALA A 35 -1.76 -3.08 1.72
CA ALA A 35 -0.53 -3.05 2.51
C ALA A 35 0.43 -1.96 2.01
N VAL A 36 0.69 -1.91 0.70
CA VAL A 36 1.56 -0.90 0.08
C VAL A 36 0.95 0.50 0.23
N GLY A 37 -0.36 0.65 0.04
CA GLY A 37 -1.06 1.92 0.24
C GLY A 37 -0.89 2.45 1.67
N THR A 38 -0.99 1.58 2.67
CA THR A 38 -0.78 1.95 4.08
C THR A 38 0.67 2.36 4.33
N VAL A 39 1.64 1.60 3.83
CA VAL A 39 3.07 1.93 3.97
C VAL A 39 3.40 3.26 3.31
N ALA A 40 2.87 3.51 2.10
CA ALA A 40 3.06 4.76 1.38
C ALA A 40 2.46 5.95 2.16
N ALA A 41 1.25 5.81 2.71
CA ALA A 41 0.61 6.84 3.52
C ALA A 41 1.40 7.13 4.80
N CYS A 42 1.86 6.09 5.52
CA CYS A 42 2.69 6.26 6.71
C CYS A 42 4.03 6.93 6.40
N GLY A 43 4.69 6.55 5.30
CA GLY A 43 5.93 7.18 4.85
C GLY A 43 5.76 8.66 4.53
N PHE A 44 4.71 9.00 3.77
CA PHE A 44 4.38 10.38 3.46
C PHE A 44 4.03 11.20 4.72
N GLY A 45 3.25 10.61 5.63
CA GLY A 45 2.93 11.20 6.93
C GLY A 45 4.19 11.50 7.76
N GLY A 46 5.17 10.60 7.76
CA GLY A 46 6.47 10.82 8.40
C GLY A 46 7.25 12.00 7.80
N VAL A 47 7.25 12.13 6.47
CA VAL A 47 7.85 13.29 5.79
C VAL A 47 7.12 14.58 6.17
N LEU A 48 5.79 14.61 6.12
CA LEU A 48 5.00 15.77 6.53
C LEU A 48 5.23 16.16 7.99
N TYR A 49 5.33 15.19 8.89
CA TYR A 49 5.65 15.44 10.29
C TYR A 49 6.99 16.16 10.42
N LYS A 50 8.03 15.72 9.70
CA LYS A 50 9.34 16.39 9.70
C LYS A 50 9.29 17.79 9.10
N VAL A 51 8.46 18.02 8.08
CA VAL A 51 8.26 19.35 7.50
C VAL A 51 7.57 20.28 8.50
N ILE A 52 6.46 19.85 9.10
CA ILE A 52 5.66 20.70 10.01
C ILE A 52 6.40 20.98 11.31
N THR A 53 7.23 20.04 11.77
CA THR A 53 8.08 20.21 12.97
C THR A 53 9.41 20.90 12.68
N SER A 54 9.66 21.34 11.45
CA SER A 54 10.89 22.05 11.10
C SER A 54 10.89 23.48 11.64
N GLY A 55 12.08 24.01 11.93
CA GLY A 55 12.28 25.38 12.41
C GLY A 55 11.58 26.43 11.55
N PRO A 56 11.77 26.46 10.21
CA PRO A 56 11.13 27.46 9.35
C PRO A 56 9.60 27.44 9.40
N VAL A 57 8.99 26.26 9.44
CA VAL A 57 7.52 26.15 9.51
C VAL A 57 7.01 26.59 10.87
N LEU A 58 7.70 26.21 11.95
CA LEU A 58 7.34 26.64 13.30
C LEU A 58 7.45 28.16 13.45
N GLU A 59 8.53 28.77 12.96
CA GLU A 59 8.70 30.22 12.94
C GLU A 59 7.59 30.93 12.17
N LEU A 60 7.20 30.39 11.01
CA LEU A 60 6.12 30.93 10.20
C LEU A 60 4.78 30.90 10.96
N VAL A 61 4.46 29.78 11.59
CA VAL A 61 3.25 29.63 12.42
C VAL A 61 3.29 30.59 13.62
N THR A 62 4.40 30.67 14.35
CA THR A 62 4.58 31.60 15.47
C THR A 62 4.43 33.05 15.04
N SER A 63 4.93 33.42 13.86
CA SER A 63 4.81 34.76 13.30
C SER A 63 3.35 35.12 13.02
N VAL A 64 2.59 34.22 12.38
CA VAL A 64 1.16 34.42 12.13
C VAL A 64 0.38 34.59 13.43
N ILE A 65 0.61 33.71 14.41
CA ILE A 65 -0.05 33.80 15.71
C ILE A 65 0.30 35.12 16.41
N SER A 66 1.58 35.49 16.46
CA SER A 66 2.03 36.74 17.09
C SER A 66 1.39 37.97 16.44
N ARG A 67 1.25 37.98 15.12
CA ARG A 67 0.58 39.07 14.40
C ARG A 67 -0.91 39.12 14.71
N ALA A 68 -1.59 37.98 14.83
CA ALA A 68 -2.99 37.93 15.21
C ALA A 68 -3.21 38.49 16.63
N PHE A 69 -2.35 38.14 17.58
CA PHE A 69 -2.43 38.70 18.94
C PHE A 69 -2.21 40.21 19.00
N LYS A 70 -1.25 40.75 18.23
CA LYS A 70 -1.01 42.20 18.13
C LYS A 70 -2.15 43.00 17.49
N LEU A 71 -3.05 42.35 16.74
CA LEU A 71 -4.22 42.99 16.16
C LEU A 71 -5.44 42.93 17.09
N ALA A 72 -5.49 41.94 17.98
CA ALA A 72 -6.62 41.69 18.87
C ALA A 72 -6.55 42.47 20.19
N PHE A 73 -5.34 42.84 20.63
CA PHE A 73 -5.06 43.58 21.88
C PHE A 73 -4.08 44.70 21.59
#